data_AF-A0A6A4FCI3-F1
#
_entry.id   AF-A0A6A4FCI3-F1
#
_cell.length_a   1.000
_cell.length_b   1.000
_cell.length_c   1.000
_cell.angle_alpha   90.00
_cell.angle_beta   90.00
_cell.angle_gamma   90.00
#
_symmetry.space_group_name_H-M   'P 1'
#
loop_
_entity.id
_entity.type
_entity.pdbx_description
1 polymer ?
#
loop_
_entity_poly.entity_id
_entity_poly.type
_entity_poly.pdbx_seq_one_letter_code
_entity_poly.pdbx_strand_id
1 'polypeptide(L)'
;MNNNETHLEDVRGKEHKQTADFIKSFFQMALAAESQECQSYMAADGEVITPTRLHQGSVDSSLHFQQSIEKVMREKNLLFEHVLVWVDDLLIYARTIDEFLETIDLIYSQLEKYG
;
A
#
# COMPACT_ATOMS: atom_id res chain seq x y z
N MET A 1 6.25 -8.00 -10.59
CA MET A 1 6.00 -8.28 -9.16
C MET A 1 7.14 -9.14 -8.68
N ASN A 2 7.96 -8.65 -7.77
CA ASN A 2 8.88 -9.52 -7.05
C ASN A 2 8.04 -10.34 -6.07
N ASN A 3 8.33 -11.63 -5.95
CA ASN A 3 7.60 -12.50 -5.04
C ASN A 3 8.05 -12.19 -3.61
N ASN A 4 7.13 -11.75 -2.74
CA ASN A 4 7.45 -11.47 -1.34
C ASN A 4 8.02 -12.71 -0.63
N GLU A 5 7.69 -13.93 -1.10
CA GLU A 5 8.29 -15.16 -0.58
C GLU A 5 9.83 -15.15 -0.64
N THR A 6 10.43 -14.51 -1.64
CA THR A 6 11.90 -14.41 -1.75
C THR A 6 12.49 -13.48 -0.69
N HIS A 7 11.72 -12.50 -0.20
CA HIS A 7 12.16 -11.50 0.78
C HIS A 7 11.74 -11.82 2.22
N LEU A 8 10.94 -12.86 2.44
CA LEU A 8 10.60 -13.30 3.80
C LEU A 8 11.84 -13.77 4.59
N GLU A 9 12.86 -14.28 3.91
CA GLU A 9 14.13 -14.64 4.55
C GLU A 9 14.85 -13.41 5.11
N ASP A 10 14.72 -12.23 4.49
CA ASP A 10 15.29 -10.96 4.97
C ASP A 10 14.70 -10.56 6.34
N VAL A 11 13.47 -11.02 6.61
CA VAL A 11 12.74 -10.79 7.86
C VAL A 11 13.10 -11.81 8.96
N ARG A 12 13.65 -12.98 8.59
CA ARG A 12 13.80 -14.14 9.48
C ARG A 12 14.75 -13.93 10.66
N GLY A 13 15.64 -12.93 10.59
CA GLY A 13 16.60 -12.57 11.66
C GLY A 13 16.31 -11.27 12.39
N LYS A 14 15.18 -10.62 12.12
CA LYS A 14 14.83 -9.30 12.69
C LYS A 14 14.04 -9.51 13.99
N GLU A 15 14.42 -8.82 15.06
CA GLU A 15 13.81 -9.02 16.39
C GLU A 15 12.53 -8.20 16.56
N HIS A 16 12.43 -7.06 15.88
CA HIS A 16 11.28 -6.15 15.96
C HIS A 16 10.50 -6.17 14.66
N LYS A 17 9.20 -6.42 14.75
CA LYS A 17 8.29 -6.54 13.60
C LYS A 17 6.92 -5.97 13.95
N GLN A 18 6.29 -5.31 12.99
CA GLN A 18 4.90 -4.87 13.09
C GLN A 18 4.24 -4.95 11.72
N THR A 19 2.97 -5.31 11.72
CA THR A 19 2.11 -5.12 10.56
C THR A 19 1.28 -3.84 10.71
N ALA A 20 1.12 -3.12 9.62
CA ALA A 20 0.21 -1.99 9.52
C ALA A 20 -0.67 -2.16 8.28
N ASP A 21 -1.93 -1.74 8.37
CA ASP A 21 -2.92 -1.85 7.29
C ASP A 21 -3.41 -0.46 6.87
N PHE A 22 -3.60 -0.27 5.56
CA PHE A 22 -4.16 0.98 5.03
C PHE A 22 -5.69 0.99 5.14
N ILE A 23 -6.22 1.79 6.07
CA ILE A 23 -7.66 1.96 6.25
C ILE A 23 -8.32 2.42 4.94
N LYS A 24 -9.22 1.61 4.37
CA LYS A 24 -9.89 1.90 3.09
C LYS A 24 -8.91 2.06 1.91
N SER A 25 -7.71 1.47 1.99
CA SER A 25 -6.67 1.35 0.96
C SER A 25 -7.03 1.92 -0.42
N PHE A 26 -7.73 1.16 -1.25
CA PHE A 26 -8.07 1.53 -2.63
C PHE A 26 -8.83 2.86 -2.72
N PHE A 27 -9.76 3.13 -1.81
CA PHE A 27 -10.56 4.34 -1.83
C PHE A 27 -9.75 5.62 -1.53
N GLN A 28 -8.53 5.50 -1.03
CA GLN A 28 -7.62 6.64 -0.88
C GLN A 28 -7.06 7.08 -2.25
N MET A 29 -6.99 6.19 -3.23
CA MET A 29 -6.43 6.48 -4.54
C MET A 29 -7.43 7.18 -5.46
N ALA A 30 -7.03 8.32 -6.02
CA ALA A 30 -7.78 9.01 -7.06
C ALA A 30 -7.83 8.17 -8.34
N LEU A 31 -9.03 8.03 -8.92
CA LEU A 31 -9.19 7.42 -10.23
C LEU A 31 -9.11 8.50 -11.31
N ALA A 32 -8.29 8.28 -12.34
CA ALA A 32 -8.13 9.20 -13.46
C ALA A 32 -9.49 9.46 -14.14
N ALA A 33 -9.79 10.72 -14.48
CA ALA A 33 -11.11 11.14 -14.97
C ALA A 33 -11.57 10.33 -16.20
N GLU A 34 -10.65 10.05 -17.10
CA GLU A 34 -10.84 9.24 -18.30
C GLU A 34 -11.18 7.76 -18.02
N SER A 35 -10.89 7.27 -16.81
CA SER A 35 -11.16 5.89 -16.38
C SER A 35 -12.37 5.78 -15.45
N GLN A 36 -13.04 6.89 -15.10
CA GLN A 36 -14.17 6.88 -14.16
C GLN A 36 -15.43 6.29 -14.80
N GLU A 37 -15.74 6.70 -16.03
CA GLU A 37 -16.97 6.29 -16.72
C GLU A 37 -17.07 4.77 -16.88
N CYS A 38 -15.97 4.10 -17.25
CA CYS A 38 -15.93 2.65 -17.44
C CYS A 38 -16.04 1.84 -16.14
N GLN A 39 -15.93 2.50 -14.97
CA GLN A 39 -16.12 1.89 -13.66
C GLN A 39 -17.49 2.22 -13.03
N SER A 40 -18.41 2.80 -13.79
CA SER A 40 -19.76 3.11 -13.31
C SER A 40 -20.59 1.84 -13.08
N TYR A 41 -21.44 1.85 -12.06
CA TYR A 41 -22.37 0.76 -11.76
C TYR A 41 -23.75 1.29 -11.39
N MET A 42 -24.76 0.44 -11.53
CA MET A 42 -26.15 0.78 -11.19
C MET A 42 -26.44 0.36 -9.75
N ALA A 43 -26.88 1.30 -8.93
CA ALA A 43 -27.36 1.07 -7.58
C ALA A 43 -28.78 0.45 -7.58
N ALA A 44 -29.21 -0.03 -6.42
CA ALA A 44 -30.47 -0.78 -6.27
C ALA A 44 -31.74 0.04 -6.59
N ASP A 45 -31.66 1.37 -6.50
CA ASP A 45 -32.71 2.32 -6.85
C ASP A 45 -32.70 2.74 -8.33
N GLY A 46 -31.76 2.20 -9.12
CA GLY A 46 -31.59 2.51 -10.53
C GLY A 46 -30.70 3.73 -10.80
N GLU A 47 -30.13 4.37 -9.77
CA GLU A 47 -29.14 5.44 -9.95
C GLU A 47 -27.82 4.86 -10.49
N VAL A 48 -27.20 5.54 -11.45
CA VAL A 48 -25.85 5.19 -11.92
C VAL A 48 -24.83 5.97 -11.10
N ILE A 49 -23.97 5.23 -10.39
CA ILE A 49 -22.88 5.80 -9.59
C ILE A 49 -21.59 5.68 -10.39
N THR A 50 -20.95 6.82 -10.62
CA THR A 50 -19.63 6.91 -11.26
C THR A 50 -18.57 7.23 -10.20
N PRO A 51 -17.60 6.33 -9.94
CA PRO A 51 -16.59 6.58 -8.93
C PRO A 51 -15.55 7.62 -9.32
N THR A 52 -15.04 8.30 -8.29
CA THR A 52 -13.85 9.17 -8.40
C THR A 52 -12.62 8.61 -7.69
N ARG A 53 -12.76 7.42 -7.09
CA ARG A 53 -11.72 6.71 -6.34
C ARG A 53 -11.65 5.27 -6.83
N LEU A 54 -10.47 4.66 -6.68
CA LEU A 54 -10.26 3.28 -7.07
C LEU A 54 -11.16 2.36 -6.23
N HIS A 55 -11.96 1.54 -6.90
CA HIS A 55 -12.84 0.59 -6.23
C HIS A 55 -12.16 -0.72 -5.89
N GLN A 56 -12.52 -1.27 -4.73
CA GLN A 56 -12.25 -2.66 -4.41
C GLN A 56 -12.98 -3.58 -5.39
N GLY A 57 -12.29 -4.60 -5.88
CA GLY A 57 -12.84 -5.58 -6.82
C GLY A 57 -12.59 -5.25 -8.30
N SER A 58 -11.98 -4.11 -8.63
CA SER A 58 -11.40 -3.92 -9.97
C SER A 58 -10.23 -4.89 -10.17
N VAL A 59 -10.09 -5.43 -11.38
CA VAL A 59 -9.10 -6.45 -11.76
C VAL A 59 -7.67 -6.02 -11.42
N ASP A 60 -7.38 -4.72 -11.56
CA ASP A 60 -6.07 -4.11 -11.40
C ASP A 60 -5.89 -3.32 -10.09
N SER A 61 -6.93 -3.24 -9.26
CA SER A 61 -6.90 -2.40 -8.05
C SER A 61 -5.76 -2.76 -7.10
N SER A 62 -5.61 -4.04 -6.77
CA SER A 62 -4.54 -4.55 -5.91
C SER A 62 -3.15 -4.27 -6.48
N LEU A 63 -2.97 -4.46 -7.79
CA LEU A 63 -1.69 -4.25 -8.45
C LEU A 63 -1.32 -2.76 -8.45
N HIS A 64 -2.28 -1.90 -8.77
CA HIS A 64 -2.07 -0.46 -8.82
C HIS A 64 -1.71 0.11 -7.44
N PHE A 65 -2.43 -0.32 -6.40
CA PHE A 65 -2.14 0.08 -5.02
C PHE A 65 -0.76 -0.40 -4.57
N GLN A 66 -0.46 -1.70 -4.75
CA GLN A 66 0.84 -2.25 -4.38
C GLN A 66 1.99 -1.50 -5.08
N GLN A 67 1.90 -1.28 -6.39
CA GLN A 67 2.94 -0.56 -7.14
C GLN A 67 3.14 0.87 -6.64
N SER A 68 2.05 1.53 -6.25
CA SER A 68 2.09 2.90 -5.74
C SER A 68 2.78 2.97 -4.37
N ILE A 69 2.39 2.10 -3.44
CA ILE A 69 3.03 2.05 -2.12
C ILE A 69 4.49 1.59 -2.21
N GLU A 70 4.80 0.57 -3.01
CA GLU A 70 6.18 0.15 -3.23
C GLU A 70 7.05 1.29 -3.81
N LYS A 71 6.50 2.12 -4.71
CA LYS A 71 7.19 3.29 -5.24
C LYS A 71 7.51 4.29 -4.13
N VAL A 72 6.54 4.61 -3.28
CA VAL A 72 6.72 5.52 -2.13
C VAL A 72 7.79 5.01 -1.17
N MET A 73 7.81 3.70 -0.88
CA MET A 73 8.82 3.10 0.00
C MET A 73 10.23 3.07 -0.63
N ARG A 74 10.33 2.90 -1.96
CA ARG A 74 11.61 2.94 -2.69
C ARG A 74 12.26 4.33 -2.65
N GLU A 75 11.48 5.42 -2.62
CA GLU A 75 12.03 6.78 -2.55
C GLU A 75 12.88 7.05 -1.29
N LYS A 76 12.66 6.24 -0.25
CA LYS A 76 13.43 6.28 1.01
C LYS A 76 14.35 5.08 1.19
N ASN A 77 14.52 4.23 0.18
CA ASN A 77 15.25 2.96 0.25
C ASN A 77 14.72 2.02 1.36
N LEU A 78 13.43 2.11 1.70
CA LEU A 78 12.85 1.29 2.78
C LEU A 78 12.44 -0.11 2.31
N LEU A 79 12.03 -0.21 1.04
CA LEU A 79 11.47 -1.44 0.49
C LEU A 79 12.52 -2.56 0.49
N PHE A 80 12.15 -3.72 1.05
CA PHE A 80 12.99 -4.91 1.26
C PHE A 80 14.12 -4.74 2.30
N GLU A 81 14.47 -3.52 2.72
CA GLU A 81 15.45 -3.29 3.78
C GLU A 81 14.79 -3.27 5.16
N HIS A 82 13.66 -2.56 5.28
CA HIS A 82 12.92 -2.36 6.52
C HIS A 82 11.41 -2.54 6.40
N VAL A 83 10.88 -2.65 5.17
CA VAL A 83 9.45 -2.90 4.93
C VAL A 83 9.20 -3.83 3.75
N LEU A 84 8.30 -4.80 3.93
CA LEU A 84 7.66 -5.54 2.85
C LEU A 84 6.25 -4.99 2.65
N VAL A 85 5.85 -4.84 1.39
CA VAL A 85 4.51 -4.37 1.02
C VAL A 85 3.76 -5.54 0.40
N TRP A 86 2.57 -5.83 0.88
CA TRP A 86 1.67 -6.82 0.30
C TRP A 86 0.28 -6.22 0.15
N VAL A 87 -0.06 -5.78 -1.07
CA VAL A 87 -1.31 -5.04 -1.33
C VAL A 87 -1.47 -3.89 -0.32
N ASP A 88 -2.38 -4.00 0.64
CA ASP A 88 -2.69 -3.03 1.70
C ASP A 88 -1.97 -3.28 3.04
N ASP A 89 -1.25 -4.38 3.17
CA ASP A 89 -0.44 -4.67 4.35
C ASP A 89 1.00 -4.17 4.19
N LEU A 90 1.52 -3.54 5.24
CA LEU A 90 2.93 -3.26 5.44
C LEU A 90 3.47 -4.17 6.54
N LEU A 91 4.52 -4.93 6.25
CA LEU A 91 5.31 -5.63 7.25
C LEU A 91 6.61 -4.86 7.49
N ILE A 92 6.68 -4.15 8.60
CA ILE A 92 7.82 -3.33 9.02
C ILE A 92 8.71 -4.16 9.93
N TYR A 93 10.03 -4.10 9.74
CA TYR A 93 10.98 -4.88 10.53
C TYR A 93 12.34 -4.20 10.67
N ALA A 94 12.98 -4.42 11.83
CA ALA A 94 14.32 -3.91 12.12
C ALA A 94 15.06 -4.85 13.09
N ARG A 95 16.38 -4.68 13.20
CA ARG A 95 17.19 -5.53 14.09
C ARG A 95 17.14 -5.05 15.53
N THR A 96 17.20 -3.74 15.76
CA THR A 96 17.15 -3.14 17.10
C THR A 96 15.89 -2.29 17.28
N ILE A 97 15.54 -2.01 18.54
CA ILE A 97 14.37 -1.18 18.84
C ILE A 97 14.54 0.27 18.37
N ASP A 98 15.76 0.82 18.45
CA ASP A 98 16.03 2.19 18.02
C ASP A 98 15.85 2.34 16.51
N GLU A 99 16.44 1.42 15.73
CA GLU A 99 16.27 1.33 14.26
C GLU A 99 14.79 1.15 13.90
N PHE A 100 14.05 0.36 14.69
CA PHE A 100 12.63 0.13 14.47
C PHE A 100 11.79 1.39 14.63
N LEU A 101 12.02 2.16 15.70
CA LEU A 101 11.30 3.42 15.94
C LEU A 101 11.62 4.46 14.88
N GLU A 102 12.88 4.58 14.47
CA GLU A 102 13.30 5.46 13.37
C GLU A 102 12.66 5.05 12.03
N THR A 103 12.61 3.75 11.75
CA THR A 103 11.97 3.19 10.55
C THR A 103 10.49 3.56 10.51
N ILE A 104 9.77 3.37 11.63
CA ILE A 104 8.35 3.71 11.75
C ILE A 104 8.12 5.19 11.47
N ASP A 105 8.90 6.07 12.10
CA ASP A 105 8.79 7.52 11.92
C ASP A 105 9.04 7.92 10.46
N LEU A 106 10.04 7.32 9.82
CA LEU A 106 10.36 7.57 8.42
C LEU A 106 9.26 7.10 7.47
N ILE A 107 8.67 5.92 7.73
CA ILE A 107 7.54 5.39 6.94
C ILE A 107 6.35 6.33 7.04
N TYR A 108 5.90 6.68 8.26
CA TYR A 108 4.73 7.54 8.43
C TYR A 108 4.95 8.95 7.91
N SER A 109 6.14 9.54 8.14
CA SER A 109 6.52 10.84 7.58
C SER A 109 6.57 10.84 6.05
N GLN A 110 6.88 9.70 5.44
CA GLN A 110 6.86 9.57 3.99
C GLN A 110 5.42 9.42 3.48
N LEU A 111 4.58 8.62 4.14
CA LEU A 111 3.17 8.44 3.79
C LEU A 111 2.37 9.75 3.91
N GLU A 112 2.61 10.55 4.94
CA GLU A 112 1.93 11.84 5.16
C GLU A 112 2.06 12.80 3.96
N LYS A 113 3.16 12.72 3.19
CA LYS A 113 3.35 13.54 1.98
C LYS A 113 2.41 13.17 0.84
N TYR A 114 1.89 11.95 0.85
CA TYR A 114 1.04 11.39 -0.19
C TYR A 114 -0.45 11.41 0.17
N GLY A 115 -0.80 11.74 1.42
CA GLY A 115 -2.17 11.87 1.90
C GLY A 115 -2.65 10.65 2.65
#